data_AF-E9ND69-F1
#
_entry.id   AF-E9ND69-F1
#
_cell.length_a   1.000
_cell.length_b   1.000
_cell.length_c   1.000
_cell.angle_alpha   90.00
_cell.angle_beta   90.00
_cell.angle_gamma   90.00
#
_symmetry.space_group_name_H-M   'P 1'
#
loop_
_entity.id
_entity.type
_entity.pdbx_description
1 polymer ?
#
loop_
_entity_poly.entity_id
_entity_poly.type
_entity_poly.pdbx_seq_one_letter_code
_entity_poly.pdbx_strand_id
1 'polypeptide(L)'
;MLHYKKAHRVKECGEVLRFVEDKNGHKKLAQTWFCHSRLCPLCNWRRSMKQSNQLTQILTEAVKQRKTGRFLFLTLTVENTTGDLLKSELRQMGRAIAKIFQYKKVAKNLLGYVRSTEVTINHEADQPMYHHHMHVLLFMKSSYFTGTDNYISQTEWTRYWQRAMKLAYVPVVNVEAVKPNVKRQKNSLLASAQETAKYPGEVQRYFN
;
A
#
# COMPACT_ATOMS: atom_id res chain seq x y z
N MET A 1 16.91 14.13 -25.08
CA MET A 1 17.75 14.93 -24.14
C MET A 1 17.29 14.95 -22.67
N LEU A 2 15.98 14.99 -22.34
CA LEU A 2 15.50 15.04 -20.94
C LEU A 2 15.81 13.78 -20.10
N HIS A 3 15.85 12.59 -20.72
CA HIS A 3 16.12 11.32 -20.03
C HIS A 3 17.54 11.22 -19.46
N TYR A 4 18.54 11.72 -20.17
CA TYR A 4 19.95 11.70 -19.75
C TYR A 4 20.19 12.52 -18.46
N LYS A 5 19.57 13.71 -18.37
CA LYS A 5 19.62 14.56 -17.16
C LYS A 5 18.93 13.93 -15.94
N LYS A 6 18.02 12.98 -16.13
CA LYS A 6 17.35 12.29 -15.01
C LYS A 6 18.21 11.16 -14.47
N ALA A 7 18.85 10.39 -15.34
CA ALA A 7 19.76 9.32 -14.92
C ALA A 7 20.94 9.87 -14.11
N HIS A 8 21.56 10.96 -14.57
CA HIS A 8 22.66 11.61 -13.86
C HIS A 8 22.26 12.06 -12.44
N ARG A 9 21.13 12.77 -12.31
CA ARG A 9 20.63 13.19 -10.99
C ARG A 9 20.33 12.02 -10.06
N VAL A 10 19.86 10.88 -10.59
CA VAL A 10 19.62 9.68 -9.79
C VAL A 10 20.95 9.07 -9.33
N LYS A 11 21.96 9.03 -10.20
CA LYS A 11 23.32 8.57 -9.88
C LYS A 11 23.93 9.37 -8.74
N GLU A 12 23.83 10.71 -8.80
CA GLU A 12 24.40 11.62 -7.78
C GLU A 12 23.55 11.75 -6.51
N CYS A 13 22.43 11.03 -6.43
CA CYS A 13 21.49 11.18 -5.33
C CYS A 13 22.11 10.72 -4.00
N GLY A 14 22.26 11.64 -3.05
CA GLY A 14 22.82 11.34 -1.74
C GLY A 14 24.35 11.27 -1.70
N GLU A 15 25.05 11.70 -2.76
CA GLU A 15 26.53 11.76 -2.75
C GLU A 15 27.09 12.71 -1.69
N VAL A 16 26.35 13.76 -1.34
CA VAL A 16 26.76 14.69 -0.28
C VAL A 16 25.93 14.45 0.97
N LEU A 17 26.64 14.16 2.06
CA LEU A 17 26.12 13.97 3.39
C LEU A 17 26.94 14.84 4.34
N ARG A 18 26.29 15.83 4.95
CA ARG A 18 26.91 16.68 5.99
C ARG A 18 26.28 16.34 7.33
N PHE A 19 27.13 16.03 8.28
CA PHE A 19 26.73 15.66 9.63
C PHE A 19 27.10 16.77 10.61
N VAL A 20 26.27 16.93 11.63
CA VAL A 20 26.56 17.76 12.81
C VAL A 20 26.65 16.82 14.01
N GLU A 21 27.63 17.07 14.86
CA GLU A 21 27.86 16.30 16.07
C GLU A 21 27.01 16.85 17.22
N ASP A 22 26.36 15.97 17.98
CA ASP A 22 25.67 16.36 19.21
C ASP A 22 26.65 16.48 20.39
N LYS A 23 26.15 16.94 21.54
CA LYS A 23 26.95 17.11 22.78
C LYS A 23 27.57 15.81 23.29
N ASN A 24 27.10 14.65 22.83
CA ASN A 24 27.53 13.32 23.24
C ASN A 24 28.43 12.66 22.17
N GLY A 25 28.83 13.38 21.13
CA GLY A 25 29.67 12.86 20.05
C GLY A 25 28.91 12.12 18.94
N HIS A 26 27.58 12.08 18.96
CA HIS A 26 26.81 11.40 17.92
C HIS A 26 26.63 12.29 16.69
N LYS A 27 26.93 11.73 15.52
CA LYS A 27 26.76 12.41 14.23
C LYS A 27 25.33 12.27 13.72
N LYS A 28 24.61 13.38 13.62
CA LYS A 28 23.29 13.46 12.99
C LYS A 28 23.39 14.06 11.60
N LEU A 29 22.76 13.42 10.61
CA LEU A 29 22.70 13.96 9.25
C LEU A 29 21.95 15.29 9.25
N ALA A 30 22.64 16.37 8.91
CA ALA A 30 22.12 17.74 8.90
C ALA A 30 21.72 18.20 7.51
N GLN A 31 22.50 17.85 6.48
CA GLN A 31 22.21 18.22 5.09
C GLN A 31 22.59 17.11 4.13
N THR A 32 21.80 16.97 3.07
CA THR A 32 22.05 16.04 1.98
C THR A 32 21.26 16.47 0.74
N TRP A 33 21.78 16.16 -0.45
CA TRP A 33 21.13 16.46 -1.72
C TRP A 33 20.46 15.20 -2.29
N PHE A 34 19.13 15.22 -2.35
CA PHE A 34 18.34 14.16 -2.95
C PHE A 34 17.81 14.58 -4.32
N CYS A 35 17.74 13.63 -5.25
CA CYS A 35 17.18 13.87 -6.58
C CYS A 35 15.65 13.93 -6.61
N HIS A 36 14.98 13.44 -5.55
CA HIS A 36 13.53 13.32 -5.39
C HIS A 36 12.80 12.56 -6.52
N SER A 37 13.54 11.86 -7.38
CA SER A 37 12.99 11.06 -8.46
C SER A 37 12.19 9.87 -7.90
N ARG A 38 11.02 9.62 -8.49
CA ARG A 38 10.19 8.43 -8.20
C ARG A 38 10.83 7.11 -8.61
N LEU A 39 11.90 7.15 -9.39
CA LEU A 39 12.66 5.96 -9.81
C LEU A 39 13.96 5.81 -9.02
N CYS A 40 14.28 6.73 -8.10
CA CYS A 40 15.48 6.63 -7.29
C CYS A 40 15.22 5.73 -6.08
N PRO A 41 15.98 4.63 -5.91
CA PRO A 41 15.79 3.71 -4.80
C PRO A 41 16.01 4.38 -3.44
N LEU A 42 17.04 5.24 -3.31
CA LEU A 42 17.29 5.99 -2.08
C LEU A 42 16.14 6.92 -1.69
N CYS A 43 15.61 7.69 -2.67
CA CYS A 43 14.48 8.59 -2.42
C CYS A 43 13.19 7.82 -2.10
N ASN A 44 12.93 6.70 -2.79
CA ASN A 44 11.77 5.85 -2.54
C ASN A 44 11.86 5.18 -1.17
N TRP A 45 13.02 4.67 -0.78
CA TRP A 45 13.24 4.09 0.55
C TRP A 45 12.98 5.11 1.65
N ARG A 46 13.54 6.33 1.53
CA ARG A 46 13.27 7.42 2.50
C ARG A 46 11.79 7.79 2.55
N ARG A 47 11.13 7.85 1.40
CA ARG A 47 9.68 8.12 1.33
C ARG A 47 8.89 7.02 2.03
N SER A 48 9.23 5.75 1.79
CA SER A 48 8.59 4.60 2.42
C SER A 48 8.75 4.64 3.95
N MET A 49 9.96 4.94 4.46
CA MET A 49 10.18 5.13 5.91
C MET A 49 9.31 6.25 6.49
N LYS A 50 9.24 7.41 5.82
CA LYS A 50 8.39 8.52 6.27
C LYS A 50 6.91 8.11 6.29
N GLN A 51 6.44 7.46 5.22
CA GLN A 51 5.06 6.99 5.11
C GLN A 51 4.73 5.96 6.19
N SER A 52 5.64 5.02 6.48
CA SER A 52 5.49 4.04 7.56
C SER A 52 5.33 4.71 8.93
N ASN A 53 6.12 5.76 9.22
CA ASN A 53 6.01 6.51 10.47
C ASN A 53 4.70 7.29 10.57
N GLN A 54 4.29 7.97 9.49
CA GLN A 54 3.02 8.69 9.45
C GLN A 54 1.83 7.75 9.58
N LEU A 55 1.86 6.62 8.88
CA LEU A 55 0.84 5.57 8.98
C LEU A 55 0.75 5.03 10.41
N THR A 56 1.89 4.79 11.06
CA THR A 56 1.95 4.35 12.46
C THR A 56 1.24 5.34 13.40
N GLN A 57 1.44 6.64 13.20
CA GLN A 57 0.76 7.67 13.97
C GLN A 57 -0.75 7.66 13.71
N ILE A 58 -1.16 7.62 12.44
CA ILE A 58 -2.57 7.59 12.04
C ILE A 58 -3.29 6.37 12.61
N LEU A 59 -2.70 5.17 12.48
CA LEU A 59 -3.29 3.94 12.99
C LEU A 59 -3.41 3.96 14.52
N THR A 60 -2.38 4.45 15.20
CA THR A 60 -2.40 4.64 16.66
C THR A 60 -3.56 5.52 17.10
N GLU A 61 -3.74 6.67 16.45
CA GLU A 61 -4.83 7.59 16.78
C GLU A 61 -6.20 7.03 16.40
N ALA A 62 -6.33 6.34 15.26
CA ALA A 62 -7.58 5.71 14.85
C ALA A 62 -8.05 4.64 15.86
N VAL A 63 -7.13 3.80 16.36
CA VAL A 63 -7.44 2.80 17.40
C VAL A 63 -7.78 3.45 18.73
N LYS A 64 -7.11 4.55 19.12
CA LYS A 64 -7.48 5.31 20.32
C LYS A 64 -8.91 5.84 20.26
N GLN A 65 -9.31 6.41 19.11
CA GLN A 65 -10.65 6.98 18.90
C GLN A 65 -11.75 5.91 18.74
N ARG A 66 -11.41 4.73 18.23
CA ARG A 66 -12.33 3.62 17.98
C ARG A 66 -11.72 2.30 18.49
N LYS A 67 -11.68 2.16 19.81
CA LYS A 67 -11.02 1.04 20.52
C LYS A 67 -11.49 -0.36 20.11
N THR A 68 -12.76 -0.49 19.71
CA THR A 68 -13.36 -1.76 19.26
C THR A 68 -13.20 -2.02 17.77
N GLY A 69 -12.69 -1.05 17.01
CA GLY A 69 -12.44 -1.21 15.58
C GLY A 69 -11.39 -2.29 15.33
N ARG A 70 -11.55 -3.00 14.21
CA ARG A 70 -10.66 -4.10 13.82
C ARG A 70 -10.21 -3.91 12.38
N PHE A 71 -9.07 -4.47 12.04
CA PHE A 71 -8.51 -4.34 10.70
C PHE A 71 -8.79 -5.56 9.83
N LEU A 72 -9.04 -5.31 8.55
CA LEU A 72 -9.00 -6.32 7.48
C LEU A 72 -7.89 -5.95 6.51
N PHE A 73 -7.26 -6.96 5.94
CA PHE A 73 -6.44 -6.82 4.75
C PHE A 73 -7.20 -7.34 3.55
N LEU A 74 -7.30 -6.51 2.53
CA LEU A 74 -7.99 -6.82 1.28
C LEU A 74 -6.99 -6.68 0.14
N THR A 75 -6.80 -7.74 -0.64
CA THR A 75 -6.00 -7.74 -1.87
C THR A 75 -6.93 -7.90 -3.06
N LEU A 76 -6.86 -6.96 -4.00
CA LEU A 76 -7.69 -6.89 -5.21
C LEU A 76 -6.81 -7.06 -6.43
N THR A 77 -7.01 -8.13 -7.20
CA THR A 77 -6.21 -8.41 -8.39
C THR A 77 -6.98 -8.14 -9.68
N VAL A 78 -6.25 -8.04 -10.77
CA VAL A 78 -6.73 -8.06 -12.15
C VAL A 78 -5.78 -8.93 -12.97
N GLU A 79 -6.16 -9.25 -14.20
CA GLU A 79 -5.28 -9.92 -15.15
C GLU A 79 -4.12 -9.00 -15.53
N ASN A 80 -3.08 -9.61 -16.11
CA ASN A 80 -1.94 -8.87 -16.60
C ASN A 80 -2.33 -7.95 -17.74
N THR A 81 -1.64 -6.82 -17.81
CA THR A 81 -1.85 -5.83 -18.86
C THR A 81 -0.53 -5.43 -19.50
N THR A 82 -0.62 -4.84 -20.68
CA THR A 82 0.53 -4.28 -21.39
C THR A 82 0.86 -2.88 -20.87
N GLY A 83 2.09 -2.40 -21.14
CA GLY A 83 2.56 -1.12 -20.58
C GLY A 83 1.77 0.11 -21.04
N ASP A 84 1.18 0.06 -22.22
CA ASP A 84 0.33 1.11 -22.79
C ASP A 84 -1.03 1.21 -22.07
N LEU A 85 -1.59 0.09 -21.62
CA LEU A 85 -2.87 0.01 -20.92
C LEU A 85 -2.77 0.18 -19.40
N LEU A 86 -1.59 -0.07 -18.81
CA LEU A 86 -1.36 -0.01 -17.36
C LEU A 86 -1.88 1.28 -16.72
N LYS A 87 -1.61 2.44 -17.33
CA LYS A 87 -2.02 3.72 -16.76
C LYS A 87 -3.55 3.88 -16.70
N SER A 88 -4.26 3.41 -17.73
CA SER A 88 -5.73 3.42 -17.74
C SER A 88 -6.30 2.47 -16.71
N GLU A 89 -5.74 1.28 -16.58
CA GLU A 89 -6.21 0.27 -15.63
C GLU A 89 -5.99 0.70 -14.19
N LEU A 90 -4.82 1.25 -13.84
CA LEU A 90 -4.56 1.82 -12.51
C LEU A 90 -5.56 2.93 -12.13
N ARG A 91 -5.95 3.76 -13.10
CA ARG A 91 -7.01 4.78 -12.91
C ARG A 91 -8.38 4.15 -12.72
N GLN A 92 -8.70 3.09 -13.46
CA GLN A 92 -9.95 2.34 -13.30
C GLN A 92 -10.02 1.66 -11.93
N MET A 93 -8.94 1.01 -11.48
CA MET A 93 -8.83 0.42 -10.15
C MET A 93 -9.08 1.46 -9.05
N GLY A 94 -8.48 2.64 -9.18
CA GLY A 94 -8.70 3.75 -8.25
C GLY A 94 -10.16 4.21 -8.17
N ARG A 95 -10.86 4.25 -9.30
CA ARG A 95 -12.31 4.57 -9.36
C ARG A 95 -13.16 3.43 -8.80
N ALA A 96 -12.82 2.19 -9.12
CA ALA A 96 -13.55 1.01 -8.69
C ALA A 96 -13.52 0.85 -7.16
N ILE A 97 -12.35 0.99 -6.53
CA ILE A 97 -12.25 0.88 -5.07
C ILE A 97 -13.03 2.00 -4.36
N ALA A 98 -12.96 3.23 -4.88
CA ALA A 98 -13.74 4.35 -4.34
C ALA A 98 -15.25 4.08 -4.42
N LYS A 99 -15.71 3.49 -5.53
CA LYS A 99 -17.11 3.06 -5.71
C LYS A 99 -17.52 1.97 -4.72
N ILE A 100 -16.65 0.99 -4.46
CA ILE A 100 -16.94 -0.09 -3.50
C ILE A 100 -17.14 0.45 -2.09
N PHE A 101 -16.36 1.45 -1.68
CA PHE A 101 -16.54 2.08 -0.37
C PHE A 101 -17.87 2.84 -0.22
N GLN A 102 -18.57 3.13 -1.32
CA GLN A 102 -19.90 3.71 -1.30
C GLN A 102 -21.02 2.66 -1.26
N TYR A 103 -20.71 1.37 -1.46
CA TYR A 103 -21.74 0.33 -1.34
C TYR A 103 -22.27 0.26 0.08
N LYS A 104 -23.59 0.19 0.23
CA LYS A 104 -24.31 0.32 1.51
C LYS A 104 -23.69 -0.50 2.64
N LYS A 105 -23.39 -1.78 2.40
CA LYS A 105 -22.82 -2.70 3.41
C LYS A 105 -21.38 -2.33 3.81
N VAL A 106 -20.58 -1.84 2.87
CA VAL A 106 -19.21 -1.36 3.11
C VAL A 106 -19.24 -0.02 3.85
N ALA A 107 -19.95 0.97 3.32
CA ALA A 107 -20.07 2.31 3.89
C ALA A 107 -20.61 2.30 5.33
N LYS A 108 -21.56 1.40 5.63
CA LYS A 108 -22.11 1.22 6.98
C LYS A 108 -21.04 0.82 8.01
N ASN A 109 -20.05 0.01 7.60
CA ASN A 109 -19.10 -0.65 8.49
C ASN A 109 -17.67 -0.07 8.44
N LEU A 110 -17.29 0.59 7.35
CA LEU A 110 -15.96 1.15 7.14
C LEU A 110 -15.75 2.41 7.99
N LEU A 111 -14.69 2.42 8.79
CA LEU A 111 -14.25 3.57 9.58
C LEU A 111 -13.14 4.37 8.88
N GLY A 112 -12.32 3.70 8.08
CA GLY A 112 -11.23 4.29 7.32
C GLY A 112 -10.45 3.23 6.57
N TYR A 113 -9.55 3.65 5.68
CA TYR A 113 -8.72 2.74 4.92
C TYR A 113 -7.41 3.39 4.50
N VAL A 114 -6.43 2.54 4.21
CA VAL A 114 -5.19 2.90 3.51
C VAL A 114 -5.02 1.93 2.37
N ARG A 115 -4.56 2.41 1.21
CA ARG A 115 -4.33 1.58 0.04
C ARG A 115 -2.97 1.82 -0.58
N SER A 116 -2.38 0.76 -1.13
CA SER A 116 -1.23 0.81 -2.02
C SER A 116 -1.53 -0.01 -3.27
N THR A 117 -0.87 0.36 -4.37
CA THR A 117 -0.92 -0.42 -5.61
C THR A 117 0.49 -0.88 -5.91
N GLU A 118 0.62 -2.18 -6.11
CA GLU A 118 1.85 -2.83 -6.48
C GLU A 118 1.80 -3.16 -7.97
N VAL A 119 2.95 -2.99 -8.64
CA VAL A 119 3.13 -3.32 -10.05
C VAL A 119 4.46 -4.04 -10.18
N THR A 120 4.42 -5.28 -10.65
CA THR A 120 5.59 -6.08 -11.00
C THR A 120 5.59 -6.34 -12.50
N ILE A 121 6.79 -6.50 -13.06
CA ILE A 121 6.99 -6.69 -14.50
C ILE A 121 7.41 -8.13 -14.73
N ASN A 122 6.71 -8.84 -15.60
CA ASN A 122 7.14 -10.13 -16.13
C ASN A 122 7.83 -9.91 -17.49
N HIS A 123 9.07 -10.39 -17.59
CA HIS A 123 9.93 -10.30 -18.76
C HIS A 123 9.99 -11.59 -19.59
N GLU A 124 9.24 -12.64 -19.21
CA GLU A 124 9.27 -13.96 -19.85
C GLU A 124 8.51 -14.02 -21.19
N ALA A 125 7.65 -13.03 -21.48
CA ALA A 125 6.89 -12.96 -22.72
C ALA A 125 7.58 -12.09 -23.77
N ASP A 126 7.23 -12.28 -25.05
CA ASP A 126 7.70 -11.46 -26.18
C ASP A 126 7.47 -9.96 -25.96
N GLN A 127 6.47 -9.60 -25.16
CA GLN A 127 6.23 -8.24 -24.68
C GLN A 127 6.15 -8.20 -23.14
N PRO A 128 6.75 -7.20 -22.48
CA PRO A 128 6.68 -7.05 -21.03
C PRO A 128 5.22 -6.92 -20.54
N MET A 129 4.83 -7.84 -19.66
CA MET A 129 3.51 -7.85 -19.03
C MET A 129 3.58 -7.31 -17.61
N TYR A 130 2.56 -6.56 -17.20
CA TYR A 130 2.49 -5.90 -15.90
C TYR A 130 1.46 -6.59 -15.02
N HIS A 131 1.96 -7.26 -14.00
CA HIS A 131 1.15 -7.80 -12.91
C HIS A 131 0.87 -6.67 -11.93
N HIS A 132 -0.38 -6.31 -11.72
CA HIS A 132 -0.71 -5.21 -10.83
C HIS A 132 -1.92 -5.53 -9.96
N HIS A 133 -1.82 -5.17 -8.70
CA HIS A 133 -2.84 -5.47 -7.70
C HIS A 133 -2.84 -4.40 -6.60
N MET A 134 -3.96 -4.30 -5.90
CA MET A 134 -4.16 -3.30 -4.86
C MET A 134 -4.27 -3.96 -3.50
N HIS A 135 -3.44 -3.50 -2.56
CA HIS A 135 -3.54 -3.84 -1.16
C HIS A 135 -4.31 -2.74 -0.44
N VAL A 136 -5.24 -3.14 0.42
CA VAL A 136 -6.09 -2.23 1.18
C VAL A 136 -6.15 -2.69 2.62
N LEU A 137 -5.63 -1.88 3.52
CA LEU A 137 -5.86 -2.03 4.95
C LEU A 137 -7.16 -1.30 5.29
N LEU A 138 -8.19 -2.05 5.66
CA LEU A 138 -9.50 -1.52 6.05
C LEU A 138 -9.58 -1.46 7.57
N PHE A 139 -10.08 -0.36 8.12
CA PHE A 139 -10.47 -0.25 9.53
C PHE A 139 -11.99 -0.33 9.62
N MET A 140 -12.50 -1.39 10.26
CA MET A 140 -13.91 -1.75 10.27
C MET A 140 -14.49 -1.66 11.70
N LYS A 141 -15.77 -1.30 11.80
CA LYS A 141 -16.53 -1.42 13.06
C LYS A 141 -16.51 -2.88 13.55
N SER A 142 -16.51 -3.09 14.86
CA SER A 142 -16.64 -4.43 15.45
C SER A 142 -17.90 -5.16 14.97
N SER A 143 -18.99 -4.42 14.73
CA SER A 143 -20.27 -4.94 14.22
C SER A 143 -20.16 -5.63 12.86
N TYR A 144 -19.11 -5.33 12.07
CA TYR A 144 -18.83 -6.04 10.83
C TYR A 144 -18.66 -7.55 11.05
N PHE A 145 -18.10 -7.93 12.20
CA PHE A 145 -17.77 -9.31 12.54
C PHE A 145 -18.92 -10.03 13.26
N THR A 146 -20.06 -9.36 13.43
CA THR A 146 -21.23 -9.89 14.14
C THR A 146 -22.46 -9.83 13.24
N GLY A 147 -23.10 -10.97 13.02
CA GLY A 147 -24.31 -11.09 12.21
C GLY A 147 -24.06 -11.07 10.69
N THR A 148 -24.95 -11.72 9.95
CA THR A 148 -24.89 -11.91 8.49
C THR A 148 -25.10 -10.63 7.69
N ASP A 149 -25.87 -9.68 8.22
CA ASP A 149 -26.21 -8.42 7.54
C ASP A 149 -25.04 -7.45 7.40
N ASN A 150 -24.00 -7.59 8.23
CA ASN A 150 -22.84 -6.70 8.23
C ASN A 150 -21.60 -7.34 7.58
N TYR A 151 -21.39 -8.64 7.82
CA TYR A 151 -20.20 -9.35 7.36
C TYR A 151 -20.18 -9.50 5.84
N ILE A 152 -19.10 -9.06 5.18
CA ILE A 152 -18.91 -9.23 3.74
C ILE A 152 -17.98 -10.41 3.52
N SER A 153 -18.49 -11.46 2.91
CA SER A 153 -17.71 -12.65 2.55
C SER A 153 -16.70 -12.35 1.43
N GLN A 154 -15.70 -13.20 1.27
CA GLN A 154 -14.75 -13.10 0.15
C GLN A 154 -15.48 -13.10 -1.20
N THR A 155 -16.50 -13.95 -1.37
CA THR A 155 -17.30 -14.02 -2.59
C THR A 155 -18.08 -12.73 -2.86
N GLU A 156 -18.60 -12.07 -1.82
CA GLU A 156 -19.20 -10.73 -1.95
C GLU A 156 -18.16 -9.67 -2.33
N TRP A 157 -16.97 -9.67 -1.71
CA TRP A 157 -15.89 -8.76 -2.09
C TRP A 157 -15.46 -8.96 -3.55
N THR A 158 -15.32 -10.21 -4.01
CA THR A 158 -15.05 -10.54 -5.41
C THR A 158 -16.12 -9.98 -6.34
N ARG A 159 -17.40 -10.17 -6.03
CA ARG A 159 -18.52 -9.62 -6.82
C ARG A 159 -18.51 -8.09 -6.85
N TYR A 160 -18.20 -7.44 -5.72
CA TYR A 160 -18.08 -6.00 -5.64
C TYR A 160 -16.96 -5.47 -6.53
N TRP A 161 -15.80 -6.14 -6.49
CA TRP A 161 -14.64 -5.81 -7.30
C TRP A 161 -14.90 -6.01 -8.79
N GLN A 162 -15.37 -7.20 -9.18
CA GLN A 162 -15.75 -7.53 -10.56
C GLN A 162 -16.73 -6.49 -11.13
N ARG A 163 -17.80 -6.18 -10.40
CA ARG A 163 -18.82 -5.21 -10.82
C ARG A 163 -18.28 -3.78 -10.90
N ALA A 164 -17.44 -3.36 -9.95
CA ALA A 164 -16.90 -2.01 -9.93
C ALA A 164 -15.88 -1.80 -11.06
N MET A 165 -15.08 -2.82 -11.36
CA MET A 165 -14.13 -2.84 -12.46
C MET A 165 -14.78 -3.12 -13.82
N LYS A 166 -15.99 -3.69 -13.85
CA LYS A 166 -16.67 -4.16 -15.07
C LYS A 166 -15.89 -5.28 -15.80
N LEU A 167 -15.36 -6.22 -15.03
CA LEU A 167 -14.59 -7.34 -15.58
C LEU A 167 -15.53 -8.40 -16.17
N ALA A 168 -15.14 -8.94 -17.33
CA ALA A 168 -15.84 -10.06 -17.97
C ALA A 168 -15.53 -11.42 -17.29
N TYR A 169 -14.48 -11.47 -16.47
CA TYR A 169 -14.04 -12.65 -15.72
C TYR A 169 -14.21 -12.44 -14.21
N VAL A 170 -14.08 -13.52 -13.44
CA VAL A 170 -14.11 -13.49 -11.97
C VAL A 170 -12.68 -13.26 -11.44
N PRO A 171 -12.38 -12.10 -10.83
CA PRO A 171 -11.03 -11.82 -10.33
C PRO A 171 -10.74 -12.58 -9.02
N VAL A 172 -9.46 -12.73 -8.70
CA VAL A 172 -9.03 -13.23 -7.39
C VAL A 172 -9.03 -12.08 -6.38
N VAL A 173 -9.72 -12.27 -5.28
CA VAL A 173 -9.72 -11.32 -4.16
C VAL A 173 -9.40 -12.08 -2.90
N ASN A 174 -8.45 -11.59 -2.12
CA ASN A 174 -8.16 -12.13 -0.79
C ASN A 174 -8.64 -11.14 0.27
N VAL A 175 -9.28 -11.64 1.33
CA VAL A 175 -9.70 -10.82 2.47
C VAL A 175 -9.44 -11.58 3.77
N GLU A 176 -8.66 -10.96 4.65
CA GLU A 176 -8.25 -11.57 5.90
C GLU A 176 -8.39 -10.59 7.06
N ALA A 177 -8.84 -11.07 8.22
CA ALA A 177 -8.79 -10.28 9.44
C ALA A 177 -7.35 -10.19 9.94
N VAL A 178 -6.86 -8.97 10.21
CA VAL A 178 -5.55 -8.79 10.82
C VAL A 178 -5.62 -9.36 12.23
N LYS A 179 -4.80 -10.39 12.49
CA LYS A 179 -4.74 -11.04 13.80
C LYS A 179 -3.65 -10.40 14.66
N PRO A 180 -3.85 -10.29 15.98
CA PRO A 180 -2.80 -9.83 16.87
C PRO A 180 -1.63 -10.82 16.90
N ASN A 181 -0.41 -10.34 16.69
CA ASN A 181 0.79 -11.19 16.84
C ASN A 181 1.12 -11.42 18.32
N VAL A 182 0.91 -12.65 18.81
CA VAL A 182 1.11 -13.05 20.22
C VAL A 182 2.59 -13.02 20.64
N LYS A 183 3.54 -13.10 19.69
CA LYS A 183 5.00 -13.16 19.98
C LYS A 183 5.66 -11.79 20.24
N ARG A 184 4.97 -10.66 20.03
CA ARG A 184 5.52 -9.31 20.27
C ARG A 184 4.67 -8.56 21.31
N GLN A 185 5.19 -8.45 22.54
CA GLN A 185 4.56 -7.88 23.76
C GLN A 185 4.17 -6.38 23.71
N LYS A 186 4.09 -5.73 22.54
CA LYS A 186 3.63 -4.33 22.41
C LYS A 186 2.56 -4.23 21.32
N ASN A 187 1.31 -3.97 21.71
CA ASN A 187 0.14 -3.71 20.84
C ASN A 187 0.07 -4.56 19.57
N SER A 188 -0.21 -5.84 19.77
CA SER A 188 -0.15 -6.93 18.80
C SER A 188 -0.98 -6.74 17.53
N LEU A 189 -2.10 -5.99 17.58
CA LEU A 189 -2.95 -5.74 16.39
C LEU A 189 -2.45 -4.56 15.53
N LEU A 190 -1.97 -3.48 16.16
CA LEU A 190 -1.43 -2.31 15.47
C LEU A 190 -0.14 -2.66 14.73
N ALA A 191 0.73 -3.45 15.37
CA ALA A 191 1.97 -3.92 14.74
C ALA A 191 1.69 -4.78 13.50
N SER A 192 0.72 -5.70 13.58
CA SER A 192 0.29 -6.51 12.44
C SER A 192 -0.35 -5.66 11.34
N ALA A 193 -1.20 -4.69 11.69
CA ALA A 193 -1.79 -3.76 10.72
C ALA A 193 -0.73 -2.91 10.01
N GLN A 194 0.30 -2.47 10.74
CA GLN A 194 1.45 -1.74 10.17
C GLN A 194 2.25 -2.62 9.22
N GLU A 195 2.55 -3.86 9.59
CA GLU A 195 3.29 -4.82 8.75
C GLU A 195 2.56 -5.10 7.44
N THR A 196 1.27 -5.38 7.54
CA THR A 196 0.37 -5.54 6.39
C THR A 196 0.29 -4.30 5.50
N ALA A 197 0.53 -3.11 6.05
CA ALA A 197 0.52 -1.86 5.30
C ALA A 197 1.93 -1.33 4.92
N LYS A 198 3.00 -2.12 5.13
CA LYS A 198 4.36 -1.82 4.64
C LYS A 198 4.58 -2.19 3.17
N TYR A 199 3.62 -2.85 2.52
CA TYR A 199 3.61 -3.13 1.08
C TYR A 199 3.22 -1.95 0.15
N PRO A 200 3.57 -0.68 0.43
CA PRO A 200 3.79 0.31 -0.61
C PRO A 200 5.29 0.38 -0.91
N GLY A 201 5.75 -0.44 -1.86
CA GLY A 201 6.99 -0.18 -2.57
C GLY A 201 8.23 -0.92 -2.06
N GLU A 202 8.15 -2.24 -1.90
CA GLU A 202 9.28 -3.01 -2.42
C GLU A 202 9.30 -2.78 -3.93
N VAL A 203 10.07 -1.77 -4.35
CA VAL A 203 10.81 -1.93 -5.60
C VAL A 203 11.66 -3.15 -5.32
N GLN A 204 11.14 -4.33 -5.69
CA GLN A 204 11.89 -5.58 -5.65
C GLN A 204 13.27 -5.27 -6.23
N ARG A 205 14.28 -5.78 -5.55
CA ARG A 205 15.68 -5.63 -5.93
C ARG A 205 15.86 -6.04 -7.40
N TYR A 206 15.86 -5.08 -8.32
CA TYR A 206 16.13 -5.28 -9.74
C TYR A 206 17.51 -4.75 -10.13
N PHE A 207 18.50 -5.08 -9.31
CA PHE A 207 19.90 -5.11 -9.69
C PHE A 207 20.54 -6.30 -8.99
N ASN A 208 20.56 -7.42 -9.69
CA ASN A 208 21.66 -8.37 -9.75
C ASN A 208 21.49 -9.16 -11.05
#